data_AF-A0A943A751-F1
#
_entry.id   AF-A0A943A751-F1
#
_cell.length_a   1.000
_cell.length_b   1.000
_cell.length_c   1.000
_cell.angle_alpha   90.00
_cell.angle_beta   90.00
_cell.angle_gamma   90.00
#
_symmetry.space_group_name_H-M   'P 1'
#
loop_
_entity.id
_entity.type
_entity.pdbx_description
1 polymer ?
#
loop_
_entity_poly.entity_id
_entity_poly.type
_entity_poly.pdbx_seq_one_letter_code
_entity_poly.pdbx_strand_id
1 'polypeptide(L)'
;MGSYNIEEVIRRAKNAVWDSANKIEKETKKTISEEVDSTVYSYKPKHKVIRRKKSGGLADESNIVTTSKRKGVGLEMEAENKATGRNGFSGLTEVTEYGTAANWNGTPSARPFMEKSAKKLENKLAKTLKEQLKKQGFDVK
;
A
#
# COMPACT_ATOMS: atom_id res chain seq x y z
N MET A 1 -5.02 21.91 -39.02
CA MET A 1 -4.55 20.98 -37.97
C MET A 1 -4.13 21.83 -36.79
N GLY A 2 -4.78 21.69 -35.63
CA GLY A 2 -4.47 22.51 -34.45
C GLY A 2 -3.05 22.22 -33.98
N SER A 3 -2.23 23.26 -33.85
CA SER A 3 -0.91 23.15 -33.22
C SER A 3 -1.13 22.84 -31.74
N TYR A 4 -0.88 21.60 -31.33
CA TYR A 4 -0.84 21.30 -29.90
C TYR A 4 0.43 21.90 -29.32
N ASN A 5 0.28 22.82 -28.37
CA ASN A 5 1.41 23.26 -27.57
C ASN A 5 1.86 22.05 -26.73
N ILE A 6 3.03 21.50 -27.05
CA ILE A 6 3.60 20.32 -26.38
C ILE A 6 3.68 20.53 -24.87
N GLU A 7 3.96 21.76 -24.42
CA GLU A 7 4.00 22.11 -23.00
C GLU A 7 2.63 21.98 -22.34
N GLU A 8 1.56 22.35 -23.06
CA GLU A 8 0.19 22.22 -22.57
C GLU A 8 -0.21 20.75 -22.43
N VAL A 9 0.16 19.91 -23.39
CA VAL A 9 -0.07 18.46 -23.33
C VAL A 9 0.65 17.83 -22.14
N ILE A 10 1.93 18.18 -21.94
CA ILE A 10 2.73 17.70 -20.79
C ILE A 10 2.11 18.17 -19.47
N ARG A 11 1.67 19.42 -19.38
CA ARG A 11 1.03 19.97 -18.18
C ARG A 11 -0.27 19.23 -17.85
N ARG A 12 -1.12 18.97 -18.85
CA ARG A 12 -2.36 18.21 -18.68
C ARG A 12 -2.08 16.78 -18.22
N ALA A 13 -1.08 16.11 -18.79
CA ALA A 13 -0.70 14.76 -18.39
C ALA A 13 -0.22 14.71 -16.93
N LYS A 14 0.63 15.67 -16.52
CA LYS A 14 1.10 15.79 -15.12
C LYS A 14 -0.04 15.98 -14.12
N ASN A 15 -1.01 16.83 -14.47
CA ASN A 15 -2.19 17.04 -13.62
C ASN A 15 -3.06 15.78 -13.55
N ALA A 16 -3.27 15.09 -14.68
CA ALA A 16 -4.05 13.86 -14.71
C ALA A 16 -3.46 12.74 -13.82
N VAL A 17 -2.14 12.58 -13.87
CA VAL A 17 -1.41 11.65 -13.00
C VAL A 17 -1.58 12.04 -11.53
N TRP A 18 -1.48 13.34 -11.22
CA TRP A 18 -1.62 13.83 -9.85
C TRP A 18 -3.06 13.69 -9.31
N ASP A 19 -4.07 13.98 -10.12
CA ASP A 19 -5.48 13.81 -9.74
C ASP A 19 -5.81 12.35 -9.43
N SER A 20 -5.05 11.42 -10.01
CA SER A 20 -5.18 9.98 -9.77
C SER A 20 -4.60 9.54 -8.43
N ALA A 21 -3.77 10.36 -7.78
CA ALA A 21 -3.03 10.00 -6.56
C ALA A 21 -3.96 9.56 -5.43
N ASN A 22 -5.02 10.32 -5.14
CA ASN A 22 -5.98 9.98 -4.08
C ASN A 22 -6.61 8.59 -4.27
N LYS A 23 -6.90 8.22 -5.52
CA LYS A 23 -7.50 6.92 -5.84
C LYS A 23 -6.47 5.80 -5.71
N ILE A 24 -5.25 6.04 -6.17
CA ILE A 24 -4.10 5.12 -6.05
C ILE A 24 -3.76 4.87 -4.57
N GLU A 25 -3.75 5.92 -3.74
CA GLU A 25 -3.51 5.81 -2.29
C GLU A 25 -4.58 4.97 -1.60
N LYS A 26 -5.85 5.21 -1.90
CA LYS A 26 -6.95 4.41 -1.36
C LYS A 26 -6.84 2.94 -1.75
N GLU A 27 -6.53 2.66 -3.02
CA GLU A 27 -6.35 1.29 -3.50
C GLU A 27 -5.15 0.59 -2.86
N THR A 28 -4.11 1.36 -2.55
CA THR A 28 -2.90 0.91 -1.85
C THR A 28 -3.21 0.50 -0.42
N LYS A 29 -3.89 1.36 0.35
CA LYS A 29 -4.31 1.04 1.72
C LYS A 29 -5.16 -0.23 1.78
N LYS A 30 -6.14 -0.33 0.87
CA LYS A 30 -7.01 -1.50 0.76
C LYS A 30 -6.23 -2.77 0.45
N THR A 31 -5.32 -2.72 -0.53
CA THR A 31 -4.53 -3.90 -0.93
C THR A 31 -3.59 -4.36 0.19
N ILE A 32 -2.96 -3.43 0.91
CA ILE A 32 -2.14 -3.76 2.08
C ILE A 32 -3.00 -4.36 3.19
N SER A 33 -4.18 -3.79 3.48
CA SER A 33 -5.12 -4.34 4.47
C SER A 33 -5.53 -5.78 4.15
N GLU A 34 -5.89 -6.07 2.90
CA GLU A 34 -6.25 -7.40 2.42
C GLU A 34 -5.07 -8.39 2.52
N GLU A 35 -3.85 -7.93 2.20
CA GLU A 35 -2.65 -8.77 2.29
C GLU A 35 -2.30 -9.08 3.74
N VAL A 36 -2.38 -8.09 4.64
CA VAL A 36 -2.23 -8.31 6.08
C VAL A 36 -3.26 -9.32 6.58
N ASP A 37 -4.53 -9.20 6.19
CA ASP A 37 -5.56 -10.16 6.61
C ASP A 37 -5.24 -11.59 6.15
N SER A 38 -4.83 -11.76 4.89
CA SER A 38 -4.54 -13.08 4.30
C SER A 38 -3.21 -13.69 4.74
N THR A 39 -2.20 -12.87 5.05
CA THR A 39 -0.86 -13.34 5.43
C THR A 39 -0.68 -13.33 6.95
N VAL A 40 -1.01 -12.24 7.63
CA VAL A 40 -0.79 -12.06 9.07
C VAL A 40 -1.95 -12.62 9.90
N TYR A 41 -3.20 -12.33 9.53
CA TYR A 41 -4.36 -12.73 10.33
C TYR A 41 -4.92 -14.13 10.03
N SER A 42 -4.44 -14.79 8.98
CA SER A 42 -4.71 -16.21 8.70
C SER A 42 -4.06 -17.15 9.74
N TYR A 43 -2.92 -16.75 10.30
CA TYR A 43 -2.25 -17.51 11.36
C TYR A 43 -3.08 -17.54 12.66
N LYS A 44 -3.27 -18.75 13.19
CA LYS A 44 -3.92 -18.99 14.48
C LYS A 44 -2.86 -19.21 15.57
N PRO A 45 -2.68 -18.26 16.50
CA PRO A 45 -1.72 -18.42 17.61
C PRO A 45 -2.15 -19.56 18.55
N LYS A 46 -1.16 -20.27 19.14
CA LYS A 46 -1.39 -21.35 20.10
C LYS A 46 -2.10 -20.88 21.37
N HIS A 47 -1.82 -19.65 21.82
CA HIS A 47 -2.48 -19.03 22.96
C HIS A 47 -3.63 -18.12 22.51
N LYS A 48 -4.70 -18.07 23.31
CA LYS A 48 -5.81 -17.14 23.09
C LYS A 48 -5.32 -15.70 23.26
N VAL A 49 -5.10 -15.02 22.14
CA VAL A 49 -4.78 -13.60 22.10
C VAL A 49 -5.83 -12.86 21.29
N ILE A 50 -6.27 -11.70 21.80
CA ILE A 50 -7.20 -10.83 21.08
C ILE A 50 -6.37 -10.03 20.06
N ARG A 51 -6.73 -10.16 18.77
CA ARG A 51 -6.07 -9.47 17.67
C ARG A 51 -6.98 -8.35 17.18
N ARG A 52 -6.47 -7.11 17.18
CA ARG A 52 -7.23 -5.92 16.78
C ARG A 52 -7.67 -5.90 15.31
N LYS A 53 -6.93 -6.54 14.40
CA LYS A 53 -7.24 -6.61 12.96
C LYS A 53 -7.55 -5.22 12.37
N LYS A 54 -8.79 -5.00 11.93
CA LYS A 54 -9.29 -3.73 11.37
C LYS A 54 -9.74 -2.71 12.43
N SER A 55 -9.67 -3.06 13.71
CA SER A 55 -10.02 -2.20 14.85
C SER A 55 -8.76 -1.68 15.53
N GLY A 56 -7.92 -0.96 14.79
CA GLY A 56 -6.64 -0.40 15.24
C GLY A 56 -5.43 -1.34 15.12
N GLY A 57 -5.53 -2.43 14.36
CA GLY A 57 -4.42 -3.36 14.10
C GLY A 57 -3.72 -3.10 12.77
N LEU A 58 -2.92 -4.07 12.30
CA LEU A 58 -2.14 -3.96 11.06
C LEU A 58 -3.01 -3.87 9.80
N ALA A 59 -4.22 -4.45 9.83
CA ALA A 59 -5.15 -4.41 8.69
C ALA A 59 -6.10 -3.20 8.74
N ASP A 60 -5.98 -2.36 9.78
CA ASP A 60 -6.73 -1.11 9.84
C ASP A 60 -6.12 -0.09 8.87
N GLU A 61 -6.90 0.36 7.90
CA GLU A 61 -6.47 1.34 6.90
C GLU A 61 -6.05 2.68 7.52
N SER A 62 -6.52 3.01 8.72
CA SER A 62 -6.09 4.22 9.45
C SER A 62 -4.63 4.15 9.92
N ASN A 63 -4.09 2.95 10.11
CA ASN A 63 -2.69 2.73 10.45
C ASN A 63 -1.77 2.62 9.22
N ILE A 64 -2.35 2.51 8.01
CA ILE A 64 -1.60 2.45 6.76
C ILE A 64 -1.48 3.87 6.22
N VAL A 65 -0.29 4.44 6.34
CA VAL A 65 0.04 5.77 5.86
C VAL A 65 0.60 5.65 4.45
N THR A 66 0.00 6.36 3.51
CA THR A 66 0.46 6.45 2.12
C THR A 66 0.85 7.89 1.85
N THR A 67 1.98 8.10 1.18
CA THR A 67 2.46 9.42 0.77
C THR A 67 2.76 9.38 -0.71
N SER A 68 2.05 10.18 -1.52
CA SER A 68 2.36 10.36 -2.93
C SER A 68 3.17 11.63 -3.19
N LYS A 69 4.18 11.52 -4.05
CA LYS A 69 5.05 12.61 -4.50
C LYS A 69 5.11 12.64 -6.02
N ARG A 70 5.23 13.84 -6.60
CA ARG A 70 5.44 13.99 -8.04
C ARG A 70 6.89 13.61 -8.40
N LYS A 71 7.06 12.77 -9.42
CA LYS A 71 8.38 12.38 -9.93
C LYS A 71 8.40 12.54 -11.45
N GLY A 72 8.86 13.70 -11.92
CA GLY A 72 8.84 14.05 -13.35
C GLY A 72 7.41 14.14 -13.89
N VAL A 73 7.04 13.22 -14.79
CA VAL A 73 5.65 13.05 -15.29
C VAL A 73 4.88 11.96 -14.53
N GLY A 74 5.54 11.23 -13.62
CA GLY A 74 4.98 10.12 -12.88
C GLY A 74 4.64 10.44 -11.43
N LEU A 75 4.19 9.40 -10.74
CA LEU A 75 3.86 9.40 -9.32
C LEU A 75 4.81 8.42 -8.60
N GLU A 76 5.45 8.88 -7.54
CA GLU A 76 6.15 8.03 -6.58
C GLU A 76 5.30 7.93 -5.33
N MET A 77 5.17 6.72 -4.78
CA MET A 77 4.31 6.48 -3.62
C MET A 77 5.04 5.63 -2.60
N GLU A 78 5.04 6.09 -1.37
CA GLU A 78 5.55 5.39 -0.20
C GLU A 78 4.37 4.93 0.66
N ALA A 79 4.44 3.71 1.19
CA ALA A 79 3.44 3.18 2.12
C ALA A 79 4.13 2.62 3.37
N GLU A 80 3.59 2.97 4.53
CA GLU A 80 4.11 2.56 5.84
C GLU A 80 2.95 2.09 6.72
N ASN A 81 3.19 1.05 7.53
CA ASN A 81 2.23 0.62 8.55
C ASN A 81 2.69 1.03 9.95
N LYS A 82 1.93 1.93 10.59
CA LYS A 82 2.23 2.52 11.90
C LYS A 82 1.54 1.82 13.07
N ALA A 83 0.98 0.61 12.87
CA ALA A 83 0.33 -0.10 13.95
C ALA A 83 1.33 -0.49 15.05
N THR A 84 1.02 -0.11 16.29
CA THR A 84 1.84 -0.43 17.46
C THR A 84 1.31 -1.64 18.22
N GLY A 85 2.19 -2.34 18.95
CA GLY A 85 1.75 -3.35 19.92
C GLY A 85 1.00 -2.72 21.08
N ARG A 86 0.09 -3.48 21.69
CA ARG A 86 -0.47 -3.17 23.01
C ARG A 86 0.33 -3.97 24.05
N ASN A 87 0.59 -3.38 25.22
CA ASN A 87 1.29 -3.99 26.36
C ASN A 87 2.82 -4.21 26.17
N GLY A 88 3.55 -3.22 25.65
CA GLY A 88 5.02 -3.23 25.70
C GLY A 88 5.73 -4.05 24.62
N PHE A 89 5.00 -4.73 23.73
CA PHE A 89 5.58 -5.26 22.50
C PHE A 89 5.90 -4.09 21.55
N SER A 90 7.17 -3.69 21.48
CA SER A 90 7.65 -2.76 20.48
C SER A 90 7.44 -3.35 19.08
N GLY A 91 6.92 -2.55 18.15
CA GLY A 91 6.91 -2.84 16.71
C GLY A 91 6.21 -4.14 16.30
N LEU A 92 4.86 -4.15 16.26
CA LEU A 92 4.15 -5.21 15.53
C LEU A 92 4.59 -5.28 14.07
N THR A 93 4.96 -4.15 13.47
CA THR A 93 5.38 -4.04 12.07
C THR A 93 6.66 -4.83 11.80
N GLU A 94 7.72 -4.66 12.61
CA GLU A 94 9.02 -5.28 12.33
C GLU A 94 9.05 -6.78 12.65
N VAL A 95 8.52 -7.20 13.81
CA VAL A 95 8.48 -8.62 14.20
C VAL A 95 7.55 -9.42 13.28
N THR A 96 6.48 -8.81 12.77
CA THR A 96 5.57 -9.49 11.83
C THR A 96 6.12 -9.54 10.41
N GLU A 97 6.79 -8.48 9.93
CA GLU A 97 7.32 -8.44 8.56
C GLU A 97 8.63 -9.20 8.42
N TYR A 98 9.55 -9.05 9.39
CA TYR A 98 10.94 -9.53 9.30
C TYR A 98 11.38 -10.44 10.46
N GLY A 99 10.44 -10.91 11.29
CA GLY A 99 10.74 -11.73 12.47
C GLY A 99 11.71 -12.88 12.17
N THR A 100 12.94 -12.77 12.67
CA THR A 100 13.93 -13.86 12.65
C THR A 100 13.48 -14.94 13.60
N ALA A 101 13.46 -16.19 13.12
CA ALA A 101 13.22 -17.37 13.93
C ALA A 101 14.42 -17.61 14.87
N ALA A 102 14.64 -16.74 15.84
CA ALA A 102 15.59 -16.99 16.91
C ALA A 102 14.92 -17.90 17.93
N ASN A 103 15.15 -19.21 17.80
CA ASN A 103 15.21 -20.32 18.78
C ASN A 103 14.50 -20.23 20.15
N TRP A 104 13.49 -19.37 20.31
CA TRP A 104 12.70 -19.20 21.50
C TRP A 104 11.30 -19.75 21.21
N ASN A 105 10.84 -20.67 22.06
CA ASN A 105 9.51 -21.32 22.02
C ASN A 105 8.34 -20.32 21.96
N GLY A 106 8.08 -19.71 20.80
CA GLY A 106 6.92 -18.84 20.61
C GLY A 106 7.09 -17.66 19.66
N THR A 107 8.30 -17.36 19.15
CA THR A 107 8.47 -16.24 18.20
C THR A 107 7.78 -16.59 16.87
N PRO A 108 6.79 -15.79 16.43
CA PRO A 108 6.14 -16.04 15.16
C PRO A 108 7.14 -15.87 14.00
N SER A 109 7.11 -16.79 13.03
CA SER A 109 7.85 -16.63 11.78
C SER A 109 7.51 -15.32 11.08
N ALA A 110 8.46 -14.77 10.32
CA ALA A 110 8.23 -13.65 9.41
C ALA A 110 7.02 -13.89 8.50
N ARG A 111 6.24 -12.84 8.28
CA ARG A 111 5.02 -12.82 7.46
C ARG A 111 5.09 -11.58 6.56
N PRO A 112 5.92 -11.62 5.50
CA PRO A 112 6.22 -10.46 4.68
C PRO A 112 4.99 -10.07 3.86
N PHE A 113 4.20 -9.11 4.37
CA PHE A 113 2.99 -8.64 3.71
C PHE A 113 3.27 -7.40 2.85
N MET A 114 4.29 -6.61 3.14
CA MET A 114 4.63 -5.42 2.35
C MET A 114 5.18 -5.80 0.98
N GLU A 115 6.08 -6.79 0.90
CA GLU A 115 6.60 -7.27 -0.38
C GLU A 115 5.48 -7.86 -1.26
N LYS A 116 4.60 -8.68 -0.66
CA LYS A 116 3.45 -9.24 -1.36
C LYS A 116 2.46 -8.17 -1.81
N SER A 117 2.25 -7.15 -0.98
CA SER A 117 1.42 -5.99 -1.32
C SER A 117 2.01 -5.24 -2.51
N ALA A 118 3.32 -4.98 -2.51
CA ALA A 118 4.00 -4.29 -3.60
C ALA A 118 3.82 -5.03 -4.95
N LYS A 119 4.03 -6.36 -4.96
CA LYS A 119 3.79 -7.21 -6.15
C LYS A 119 2.35 -7.16 -6.65
N LYS A 120 1.36 -7.16 -5.75
CA LYS A 120 -0.06 -7.02 -6.12
C LYS A 120 -0.40 -5.61 -6.62
N LEU A 121 0.26 -4.60 -6.08
CA LEU A 121 0.00 -3.20 -6.40
C LEU A 121 0.52 -2.82 -7.78
N GLU A 122 1.67 -3.33 -8.20
CA GLU A 122 2.31 -2.97 -9.48
C GLU A 122 1.32 -3.01 -10.66
N ASN A 123 0.66 -4.15 -10.87
CA ASN A 123 -0.33 -4.31 -11.96
C ASN A 123 -1.63 -3.52 -11.71
N LYS A 124 -2.08 -3.45 -10.46
CA LYS A 124 -3.37 -2.84 -10.09
C LYS A 124 -3.32 -1.32 -10.21
N LEU A 125 -2.20 -0.71 -9.81
CA LEU A 125 -1.97 0.73 -9.89
C LEU A 125 -1.76 1.18 -11.33
N ALA A 126 -1.00 0.41 -12.13
CA ALA A 126 -0.86 0.69 -13.56
C ALA A 126 -2.23 0.71 -14.27
N LYS A 127 -3.09 -0.28 -14.00
CA LYS A 127 -4.46 -0.32 -14.53
C LYS A 127 -5.29 0.87 -14.05
N THR A 128 -5.24 1.19 -12.75
CA THR A 128 -5.98 2.31 -12.16
C THR A 128 -5.57 3.65 -12.77
N LEU A 129 -4.27 3.86 -12.96
CA LEU A 129 -3.71 5.04 -13.59
C LEU A 129 -4.16 5.14 -15.06
N LYS A 130 -4.05 4.05 -15.83
CA LYS A 130 -4.52 4.01 -17.23
C LYS A 130 -6.01 4.35 -17.35
N GLU A 131 -6.85 3.81 -16.47
CA GLU A 131 -8.28 4.15 -16.43
C GLU A 131 -8.53 5.61 -16.09
N GLN A 132 -7.77 6.22 -15.19
CA GLN A 132 -7.91 7.66 -14.89
C GLN A 132 -7.41 8.54 -16.03
N LEU A 133 -6.26 8.22 -16.63
CA LEU A 133 -5.72 8.94 -17.78
C LEU A 133 -6.69 8.90 -18.97
N LYS A 134 -7.31 7.74 -19.24
CA LYS A 134 -8.36 7.61 -20.27
C LYS A 134 -9.57 8.49 -20.01
N LYS A 135 -10.01 8.63 -18.76
CA LYS A 135 -11.09 9.57 -18.39
C LYS A 135 -10.73 11.03 -18.63
N GLN A 136 -9.44 11.37 -18.59
CA GLN A 136 -8.95 12.72 -18.88
C GLN A 136 -8.63 12.96 -20.38
N GLY A 137 -8.95 11.99 -21.24
CA GLY A 137 -8.79 12.10 -22.70
C GLY A 137 -7.42 11.63 -23.22
N PHE A 138 -6.61 10.98 -22.39
CA PHE A 138 -5.35 10.38 -22.81
C PHE A 138 -5.55 8.92 -23.21
N ASP A 139 -5.24 8.56 -24.45
CA ASP A 139 -5.20 7.16 -24.88
C ASP A 139 -3.82 6.56 -24.58
N VAL A 140 -3.74 5.77 -23.50
CA VAL A 140 -2.49 5.17 -23.01
C VAL A 140 -2.50 3.69 -23.39
N LYS A 141 -1.54 3.26 -24.21
CA LYS A 141 -1.39 1.86 -24.63
C LYS A 141 -0.76 1.02 -23.52
#